data_AF-A0A1V2LWP7-F1
#
_entry.id   AF-A0A1V2LWP7-F1
#
_cell.length_a   1.000
_cell.length_b   1.000
_cell.length_c   1.000
_cell.angle_alpha   90.00
_cell.angle_beta   90.00
_cell.angle_gamma   90.00
#
_symmetry.space_group_name_H-M   'P 1'
#
loop_
_entity.id
_entity.type
_entity.pdbx_description
1 polymer ?
#
loop_
_entity_poly.entity_id
_entity_poly.type
_entity_poly.pdbx_seq_one_letter_code
_entity_poly.pdbx_strand_id
1 'polypeptide(L)'
;MSGIKKSLREVNKLGLNFGKQSNNAEDTIAFQKQNEFYQNMSDENIVFKSHQYKYANSVPLQTIYEEISLLWNTEPKYRENFKVEGDTVTIPVLFAKISGVAEASMAKYWTNIRKLCTADTIVIKDLPFVKIEKSFKLNVENFYRNGILHREKIKIDKHYPFGLLRLDMQEHILNKMEALLEGNLIIPKFDDLTTKQNLYSLFSQFFSKPKSPPVIEHIIISTILNLDKEVLKYLQEFDFGKFNPKVIYINTSQRQITLQDSIVLMFLSLLGFDILFFVPTGYASIENYFTQGILEHQVGKYVYDAKAPNIRYKKSLFYKFYKTN
;
A
#
# COMPACT_ATOMS: atom_id res chain seq x y z
N MET A 1 -72.34 -2.06 2.22
CA MET A 1 -71.34 -1.07 2.70
C MET A 1 -71.10 -1.23 4.20
N SER A 2 -70.43 -2.31 4.59
CA SER A 2 -70.11 -2.62 6.00
C SER A 2 -69.09 -3.75 6.03
N GLY A 3 -67.81 -3.39 6.04
CA GLY A 3 -66.69 -4.33 6.02
C GLY A 3 -65.51 -3.70 5.29
N ILE A 4 -64.32 -3.74 5.88
CA ILE A 4 -63.08 -3.06 5.46
C ILE A 4 -62.94 -1.61 5.98
N LYS A 5 -62.84 -1.44 7.31
CA LYS A 5 -62.22 -0.24 7.92
C LYS A 5 -61.71 -0.46 9.36
N LYS A 6 -61.36 -1.69 9.74
CA LYS A 6 -61.02 -2.05 11.13
C LYS A 6 -59.75 -2.91 11.26
N SER A 7 -58.63 -2.50 10.64
CA SER A 7 -57.32 -3.10 10.93
C SER A 7 -56.14 -2.12 11.04
N LEU A 8 -56.39 -0.82 11.17
CA LEU A 8 -55.33 0.21 11.29
C LEU A 8 -55.27 0.90 12.66
N ARG A 9 -55.89 0.33 13.71
CA ARG A 9 -55.95 0.96 15.05
C ARG A 9 -55.47 0.11 16.23
N GLU A 10 -54.77 -1.00 16.01
CA GLU A 10 -54.23 -1.84 17.10
C GLU A 10 -52.70 -2.04 17.11
N VAL A 11 -51.92 -1.25 16.36
CA VAL A 11 -50.44 -1.34 16.43
C VAL A 11 -49.79 -0.20 17.24
N ASN A 12 -50.56 0.81 17.70
CA ASN A 12 -50.04 1.95 18.47
C ASN A 12 -50.13 1.77 20.00
N LYS A 13 -49.86 0.58 20.51
CA LYS A 13 -49.76 0.31 21.97
C LYS A 13 -48.58 -0.59 22.33
N LEU A 14 -47.40 -0.29 21.80
CA LEU A 14 -46.13 -0.68 22.41
C LEU A 14 -45.23 0.55 22.35
N GLY A 15 -45.10 1.23 23.48
CA GLY A 15 -44.20 2.37 23.63
C GLY A 15 -42.76 1.91 23.46
N LEU A 16 -42.17 2.21 22.31
CA LEU A 16 -40.73 2.24 22.12
C LEU A 16 -40.38 3.66 21.65
N ASN A 17 -39.86 4.44 22.59
CA ASN A 17 -39.24 5.72 22.31
C ASN A 17 -38.05 5.48 21.38
N PHE A 18 -38.20 5.78 20.08
CA PHE A 18 -37.05 5.99 19.21
C PHE A 18 -36.45 7.35 19.55
N GLY A 19 -35.63 7.37 20.59
CA GLY A 19 -34.72 8.48 20.86
C GLY A 19 -33.89 8.74 19.61
N LYS A 20 -33.80 10.01 19.20
CA LYS A 20 -32.91 10.45 18.12
C LYS A 20 -31.48 10.01 18.45
N GLN A 21 -31.01 8.94 17.82
CA GLN A 21 -29.60 8.57 17.87
C GLN A 21 -28.82 9.55 16.98
N SER A 22 -27.94 10.30 17.64
CA SER A 22 -26.76 10.93 17.05
C SER A 22 -25.99 9.86 16.27
N ASN A 23 -26.01 9.92 14.93
CA ASN A 23 -25.21 9.04 14.08
C ASN A 23 -23.80 9.61 13.92
N ASN A 24 -23.11 9.84 15.03
CA ASN A 24 -21.67 10.06 15.04
C ASN A 24 -21.02 8.73 15.44
N ALA A 25 -20.13 8.19 14.60
CA ALA A 25 -19.38 6.96 14.90
C ALA A 25 -18.59 7.06 16.22
N GLU A 26 -18.28 8.28 16.63
CA GLU A 26 -17.63 8.67 17.90
C GLU A 26 -18.45 8.27 19.15
N ASP A 27 -19.78 8.13 19.05
CA ASP A 27 -20.66 7.78 20.17
C ASP A 27 -20.87 6.26 20.32
N THR A 28 -20.24 5.44 19.49
CA THR A 28 -20.40 3.99 19.58
C THR A 28 -19.57 3.40 20.71
N ILE A 29 -20.18 2.52 21.50
CA ILE A 29 -19.54 1.79 22.61
C ILE A 29 -18.29 1.01 22.12
N ALA A 30 -18.27 0.58 20.86
CA ALA A 30 -17.12 -0.06 20.23
C ALA A 30 -15.94 0.91 20.04
N PHE A 31 -16.18 2.11 19.51
CA PHE A 31 -15.17 3.15 19.35
C PHE A 31 -14.62 3.60 20.70
N GLN A 32 -15.50 3.77 21.71
CA GLN A 32 -15.08 4.13 23.07
C GLN A 32 -14.21 3.06 23.72
N LYS A 33 -14.59 1.77 23.62
CA LYS A 33 -13.78 0.65 24.13
C LYS A 33 -12.46 0.47 23.39
N GLN A 34 -12.44 0.74 22.09
CA GLN A 34 -11.22 0.72 21.28
C GLN A 34 -10.29 1.87 21.66
N ASN A 35 -10.81 3.08 21.90
CA ASN A 35 -10.01 4.20 22.40
C ASN A 35 -9.52 3.97 23.83
N GLU A 36 -10.35 3.44 24.73
CA GLU A 36 -9.92 3.03 26.07
C GLU A 36 -8.84 1.95 26.02
N PHE A 37 -8.94 0.99 25.10
CA PHE A 37 -7.89 0.00 24.88
C PHE A 37 -6.57 0.64 24.44
N TYR A 38 -6.60 1.57 23.47
CA TYR A 38 -5.39 2.31 23.04
C TYR A 38 -4.80 3.20 24.15
N GLN A 39 -5.65 3.81 25.00
CA GLN A 39 -5.18 4.58 26.16
C GLN A 39 -4.55 3.68 27.23
N ASN A 40 -5.15 2.52 27.52
CA ASN A 40 -4.62 1.57 28.50
C ASN A 40 -3.30 0.91 28.04
N MET A 41 -3.03 0.85 26.73
CA MET A 41 -1.76 0.40 26.17
C MET A 41 -0.65 1.47 26.23
N SER A 42 -1.02 2.72 26.56
CA SER A 42 -0.11 3.87 26.67
C SER A 42 0.66 3.91 28.00
N ASP A 43 0.26 3.08 28.99
CA ASP A 43 0.78 3.16 30.36
C ASP A 43 2.21 2.61 30.53
N GLU A 44 2.76 1.96 29.51
CA GLU A 44 4.20 1.73 29.42
C GLU A 44 4.79 2.75 28.45
N ASN A 45 5.37 3.83 28.98
CA ASN A 45 6.20 4.78 28.23
C ASN A 45 7.47 4.07 27.72
N ILE A 46 7.34 3.17 26.73
CA ILE A 46 8.46 2.52 26.07
C ILE A 46 9.08 3.55 25.13
N VAL A 47 10.17 4.17 25.58
CA VAL A 47 10.97 5.07 24.76
C VAL A 47 11.82 4.23 23.80
N PHE A 48 11.37 4.10 22.55
CA PHE A 48 12.16 3.48 21.50
C PHE A 48 13.34 4.38 21.11
N LYS A 49 14.56 3.85 21.21
CA LYS A 49 15.76 4.55 20.71
C LYS A 49 15.70 4.62 19.19
N SER A 50 16.21 5.73 18.64
CA SER A 50 16.24 5.90 17.18
C SER A 50 17.03 4.77 16.52
N HIS A 51 16.44 4.14 15.50
CA HIS A 51 17.07 3.06 14.72
C HIS A 51 17.53 1.86 15.58
N GLN A 52 16.78 1.57 16.64
CA GLN A 52 17.07 0.46 17.54
C GLN A 52 16.91 -0.92 16.86
N TYR A 53 16.00 -1.02 15.90
CA TYR A 53 15.65 -2.28 15.24
C TYR A 53 16.25 -2.40 13.85
N LYS A 54 16.75 -3.60 13.53
CA LYS A 54 17.42 -3.88 12.26
C LYS A 54 16.46 -4.38 11.20
N TYR A 55 15.42 -5.10 11.62
CA TYR A 55 14.48 -5.75 10.72
C TYR A 55 13.04 -5.48 11.13
N ALA A 56 12.15 -5.54 10.15
CA ALA A 56 10.72 -5.47 10.34
C ALA A 56 10.02 -6.69 9.71
N ASN A 57 8.87 -7.08 10.24
CA ASN A 57 7.93 -8.01 9.64
C ASN A 57 6.58 -7.32 9.52
N SER A 58 6.23 -6.88 8.33
CA SER A 58 4.94 -6.23 8.08
C SER A 58 3.80 -7.23 8.11
N VAL A 59 2.70 -6.86 8.78
CA VAL A 59 1.45 -7.62 8.81
C VAL A 59 0.32 -6.70 8.39
N PRO A 60 -0.44 -7.00 7.31
CA PRO A 60 -1.55 -6.17 6.89
C PRO A 60 -2.66 -6.19 7.94
N LEU A 61 -3.14 -5.01 8.31
CA LEU A 61 -4.27 -4.85 9.23
C LEU A 61 -5.58 -5.26 8.55
N GLN A 62 -6.44 -5.91 9.32
CA GLN A 62 -7.86 -6.08 8.98
C GLN A 62 -8.62 -4.95 9.66
N THR A 63 -9.27 -4.10 8.88
CA THR A 63 -9.91 -2.87 9.37
C THR A 63 -11.28 -2.68 8.76
N ILE A 64 -12.08 -1.78 9.32
CA ILE A 64 -13.23 -1.18 8.63
C ILE A 64 -12.86 0.21 8.07
N TYR A 65 -13.71 0.76 7.20
CA TYR A 65 -13.44 2.05 6.55
C TYR A 65 -13.29 3.20 7.54
N GLU A 66 -14.11 3.21 8.58
CA GLU A 66 -14.18 4.24 9.62
C GLU A 66 -12.87 4.34 10.42
N GLU A 67 -12.12 3.24 10.53
CA GLU A 67 -10.85 3.18 11.27
C GLU A 67 -9.66 3.68 10.47
N ILE A 68 -9.75 3.72 9.13
CA ILE A 68 -8.60 4.02 8.26
C ILE A 68 -7.95 5.34 8.64
N SER A 69 -8.73 6.40 8.80
CA SER A 69 -8.19 7.73 9.12
C SER A 69 -7.56 7.79 10.51
N LEU A 70 -8.05 7.00 11.46
CA LEU A 70 -7.45 6.91 12.79
C LEU A 70 -6.12 6.17 12.69
N LEU A 71 -6.13 4.93 12.18
CA LEU A 71 -4.96 4.08 12.07
C LEU A 71 -3.85 4.69 11.22
N TRP A 72 -4.19 5.41 10.16
CA TRP A 72 -3.24 6.14 9.32
C TRP A 72 -2.39 7.14 10.12
N ASN A 73 -3.01 7.81 11.11
CA ASN A 73 -2.36 8.80 11.96
C ASN A 73 -1.79 8.20 13.25
N THR A 74 -2.18 6.98 13.62
CA THR A 74 -1.66 6.26 14.78
C THR A 74 -0.28 5.66 14.50
N GLU A 75 0.69 5.88 15.39
CA GLU A 75 2.00 5.21 15.34
C GLU A 75 1.84 3.68 15.42
N PRO A 76 2.64 2.88 14.70
CA PRO A 76 2.48 1.42 14.64
C PRO A 76 2.55 0.74 15.99
N LYS A 77 3.34 1.26 16.95
CA LYS A 77 3.45 0.72 18.31
C LYS A 77 2.14 0.67 19.09
N TYR A 78 1.18 1.51 18.71
CA TYR A 78 -0.16 1.52 19.31
C TYR A 78 -1.17 0.72 18.48
N ARG A 79 -0.77 0.10 17.37
CA ARG A 79 -1.67 -0.69 16.52
C ARG A 79 -1.68 -2.14 16.99
N GLU A 80 -2.81 -2.81 16.80
CA GLU A 80 -2.95 -4.23 17.10
C GLU A 80 -1.91 -5.06 16.32
N ASN A 81 -1.37 -6.11 16.96
CA ASN A 81 -0.32 -6.99 16.43
C ASN A 81 1.08 -6.39 16.34
N PHE A 82 1.31 -5.19 16.87
CA PHE A 82 2.67 -4.69 17.05
C PHE A 82 3.38 -5.50 18.13
N LYS A 83 4.58 -5.99 17.81
CA LYS A 83 5.42 -6.72 18.77
C LYS A 83 6.89 -6.57 18.45
N VAL A 84 7.73 -6.69 19.46
CA VAL A 84 9.19 -6.65 19.34
C VAL A 84 9.77 -7.97 19.82
N GLU A 85 10.56 -8.61 18.97
CA GLU A 85 11.25 -9.88 19.24
C GLU A 85 12.73 -9.71 18.85
N GLY A 86 13.57 -9.43 19.85
CA GLY A 86 14.99 -9.14 19.65
C GLY A 86 15.22 -7.90 18.78
N ASP A 87 15.96 -8.07 17.68
CA ASP A 87 16.26 -7.00 16.70
C ASP A 87 15.18 -6.83 15.62
N THR A 88 14.08 -7.58 15.72
CA THR A 88 12.98 -7.59 14.74
C THR A 88 11.69 -7.04 15.35
N VAL A 89 11.02 -6.15 14.62
CA VAL A 89 9.70 -5.63 14.99
C VAL A 89 8.63 -6.12 14.02
N THR A 90 7.52 -6.60 14.53
CA THR A 90 6.32 -6.82 13.71
C THR A 90 5.56 -5.51 13.62
N ILE A 91 5.39 -5.01 12.39
CA ILE A 91 4.76 -3.72 12.11
C ILE A 91 3.39 -3.96 11.47
N PRO A 92 2.29 -3.55 12.11
CA PRO A 92 0.99 -3.55 11.48
C PRO A 92 0.90 -2.44 10.42
N VAL A 93 0.61 -2.80 9.17
CA VAL A 93 0.55 -1.88 8.03
C VAL A 93 -0.84 -1.81 7.43
N LEU A 94 -1.23 -0.62 6.97
CA LEU A 94 -2.42 -0.48 6.12
C LEU A 94 -2.06 -0.87 4.69
N PHE A 95 -2.84 -1.77 4.09
CA PHE A 95 -2.73 -2.11 2.66
C PHE A 95 -4.15 -2.33 2.11
N ALA A 96 -4.84 -1.23 1.85
CA ALA A 96 -6.29 -1.26 1.63
C ALA A 96 -6.73 -0.41 0.43
N LYS A 97 -7.76 -0.88 -0.27
CA LYS A 97 -8.42 -0.17 -1.36
C LYS A 97 -9.73 0.42 -0.86
N ILE A 98 -9.94 1.71 -1.13
CA ILE A 98 -11.19 2.42 -0.92
C ILE A 98 -11.87 2.60 -2.28
N SER A 99 -12.98 1.91 -2.47
CA SER A 99 -13.79 1.91 -3.68
C SER A 99 -15.03 2.77 -3.51
N GLY A 100 -15.14 3.82 -4.32
CA GLY A 100 -16.24 4.78 -4.23
C GLY A 100 -15.94 6.01 -3.37
N VAL A 101 -16.97 6.82 -3.17
CA VAL A 101 -16.93 8.13 -2.52
C VAL A 101 -18.01 8.18 -1.44
N ALA A 102 -17.58 8.09 -0.18
CA ALA A 102 -18.48 8.13 1.00
C ALA A 102 -19.08 9.53 1.21
N GLU A 103 -18.37 10.56 0.78
CA GLU A 103 -18.75 11.95 1.02
C GLU A 103 -19.88 12.43 0.12
N ALA A 104 -20.66 13.38 0.63
CA ALA A 104 -21.74 14.04 -0.11
C ALA A 104 -21.27 14.82 -1.35
N SER A 105 -19.98 15.14 -1.45
CA SER A 105 -19.41 15.85 -2.61
C SER A 105 -17.96 15.46 -2.88
N MET A 106 -17.56 15.53 -4.16
CA MET A 106 -16.17 15.32 -4.58
C MET A 106 -15.20 16.32 -3.93
N ALA A 107 -15.65 17.55 -3.65
CA ALA A 107 -14.84 18.54 -2.95
C ALA A 107 -14.47 18.07 -1.54
N LYS A 108 -15.43 17.46 -0.82
CA LYS A 108 -15.19 16.91 0.52
C LYS A 108 -14.32 15.64 0.45
N TYR A 109 -14.55 14.75 -0.51
CA TYR A 109 -13.70 13.58 -0.77
C TYR A 109 -12.23 13.96 -0.92
N TRP A 110 -11.93 14.90 -1.82
CA TRP A 110 -10.55 15.37 -2.01
C TRP A 110 -9.98 16.11 -0.82
N THR A 111 -10.83 16.80 -0.06
CA THR A 111 -10.41 17.45 1.20
C THR A 111 -10.00 16.40 2.23
N ASN A 112 -10.74 15.31 2.35
CA ASN A 112 -10.42 14.21 3.27
C ASN A 112 -9.13 13.48 2.85
N ILE A 113 -8.96 13.15 1.57
CA ILE A 113 -7.69 12.58 1.07
C ILE A 113 -6.52 13.54 1.36
N ARG A 114 -6.71 14.86 1.15
CA ARG A 114 -5.67 15.85 1.44
C ARG A 114 -5.28 15.88 2.93
N LYS A 115 -6.20 15.61 3.86
CA LYS A 115 -5.90 15.53 5.30
C LYS A 115 -4.99 14.34 5.64
N LEU A 116 -5.05 13.26 4.85
CA LEU A 116 -4.17 12.10 5.01
C LEU A 116 -2.75 12.37 4.47
N CYS A 117 -2.60 13.35 3.56
CA CYS A 117 -1.30 13.70 3.02
C CYS A 117 -0.46 14.53 4.00
N THR A 118 0.60 13.95 4.54
CA THR A 118 1.62 14.63 5.34
C THR A 118 2.86 14.99 4.51
N ALA A 119 3.87 15.64 5.10
CA ALA A 119 5.13 15.98 4.43
C ALA A 119 5.88 14.76 3.89
N ASP A 120 5.65 13.59 4.49
CA ASP A 120 6.33 12.33 4.20
C ASP A 120 5.42 11.32 3.48
N THR A 121 4.24 11.77 3.03
CA THR A 121 3.33 10.94 2.23
C THR A 121 3.67 11.04 0.74
N ILE A 122 3.93 9.88 0.13
CA ILE A 122 4.11 9.73 -1.31
C ILE A 122 2.73 9.66 -1.97
N VAL A 123 2.38 10.67 -2.77
CA VAL A 123 1.09 10.70 -3.50
C VAL A 123 1.32 10.34 -4.97
N ILE A 124 0.77 9.21 -5.38
CA ILE A 124 0.82 8.68 -6.74
C ILE A 124 -0.53 8.94 -7.41
N LYS A 125 -0.51 9.71 -8.50
CA LYS A 125 -1.70 10.01 -9.32
C LYS A 125 -1.43 9.94 -10.82
N ASP A 126 -0.16 10.00 -11.22
CA ASP A 126 0.29 9.91 -12.60
C ASP A 126 0.63 8.44 -12.87
N LEU A 127 -0.30 7.72 -13.49
CA LEU A 127 -0.22 6.27 -13.68
C LEU A 127 0.19 5.92 -15.12
N PRO A 128 1.04 4.90 -15.35
CA PRO A 128 1.82 4.17 -14.35
C PRO A 128 2.93 5.05 -13.74
N PHE A 129 3.26 4.80 -12.48
CA PHE A 129 4.28 5.60 -11.80
C PHE A 129 5.70 5.05 -11.98
N VAL A 130 5.83 3.72 -12.12
CA VAL A 130 7.11 3.10 -12.47
C VAL A 130 7.30 3.18 -13.99
N LYS A 131 8.33 3.91 -14.41
CA LYS A 131 8.66 4.11 -15.83
C LYS A 131 9.84 3.24 -16.24
N ILE A 132 9.59 2.42 -17.26
CA ILE A 132 10.50 1.37 -17.73
C ILE A 132 11.72 1.94 -18.47
N GLU A 133 11.58 3.10 -19.12
CA GLU A 133 12.57 3.67 -20.05
C GLU A 133 13.92 4.07 -19.42
N LYS A 134 14.04 4.06 -18.08
CA LYS A 134 15.24 4.51 -17.34
C LYS A 134 15.95 3.39 -16.58
N SER A 135 15.62 2.12 -16.82
CA SER A 135 16.17 1.01 -16.05
C SER A 135 17.60 0.62 -16.47
N PHE A 136 18.43 0.26 -15.50
CA PHE A 136 19.73 -0.33 -15.74
C PHE A 136 19.61 -1.72 -16.40
N LYS A 137 20.60 -2.06 -17.23
CA LYS A 137 20.70 -3.41 -17.80
C LYS A 137 21.32 -4.38 -16.79
N LEU A 138 20.48 -5.14 -16.10
CA LEU A 138 20.88 -6.01 -15.00
C LEU A 138 21.17 -7.44 -15.45
N ASN A 139 22.02 -8.16 -14.71
CA ASN A 139 22.30 -9.58 -14.94
C ASN A 139 21.47 -10.47 -14.00
N VAL A 140 20.16 -10.40 -14.15
CA VAL A 140 19.17 -11.06 -13.28
C VAL A 140 19.29 -12.59 -13.24
N GLU A 141 19.75 -13.22 -14.31
CA GLU A 141 19.99 -14.68 -14.35
C GLU A 141 21.08 -15.11 -13.35
N ASN A 142 22.04 -14.24 -13.05
CA ASN A 142 23.04 -14.49 -12.03
C ASN A 142 22.52 -14.23 -10.62
N PHE A 143 21.50 -13.38 -10.47
CA PHE A 143 20.93 -12.97 -9.19
C PHE A 143 19.96 -14.01 -8.63
N TYR A 144 19.23 -14.72 -9.49
CA TYR A 144 18.26 -15.72 -9.05
C TYR A 144 18.25 -16.94 -9.97
N ARG A 145 18.52 -18.11 -9.38
CA ARG A 145 18.60 -19.39 -10.09
C ARG A 145 18.16 -20.53 -9.18
N ASN A 146 17.39 -21.47 -9.73
CA ASN A 146 16.93 -22.67 -9.03
C ASN A 146 16.21 -22.37 -7.70
N GLY A 147 15.42 -21.29 -7.64
CA GLY A 147 14.70 -20.91 -6.43
C GLY A 147 15.53 -20.15 -5.39
N ILE A 148 16.79 -19.83 -5.67
CA ILE A 148 17.72 -19.22 -4.70
C ILE A 148 18.11 -17.81 -5.13
N LEU A 149 17.97 -16.85 -4.21
CA LEU A 149 18.45 -15.48 -4.37
C LEU A 149 19.93 -15.38 -3.99
N HIS A 150 20.80 -15.13 -4.97
CA HIS A 150 22.24 -14.98 -4.77
C HIS A 150 22.59 -13.54 -4.34
N ARG A 151 22.32 -13.22 -3.07
CA ARG A 151 22.54 -11.89 -2.46
C ARG A 151 23.93 -11.30 -2.74
N GLU A 152 24.98 -12.11 -2.56
CA GLU A 152 26.36 -11.66 -2.78
C GLU A 152 26.62 -11.20 -4.21
N LYS A 153 26.01 -11.87 -5.21
CA LYS A 153 26.12 -11.45 -6.61
C LYS A 153 25.37 -10.16 -6.90
N ILE A 154 24.28 -9.90 -6.18
CA ILE A 154 23.51 -8.65 -6.29
C ILE A 154 24.33 -7.48 -5.73
N LYS A 155 24.93 -7.66 -4.54
CA LYS A 155 25.70 -6.60 -3.86
C LYS A 155 26.96 -6.18 -4.60
N ILE A 156 27.64 -7.10 -5.28
CA ILE A 156 28.85 -6.78 -6.07
C ILE A 156 28.52 -6.24 -7.48
N ASP A 157 27.24 -6.23 -7.89
CA ASP A 157 26.88 -5.67 -9.18
C ASP A 157 27.09 -4.15 -9.20
N LYS A 158 27.65 -3.65 -10.30
CA LYS A 158 27.96 -2.22 -10.46
C LYS A 158 26.72 -1.30 -10.38
N HIS A 159 25.53 -1.84 -10.58
CA HIS A 159 24.27 -1.09 -10.49
C HIS A 159 23.51 -1.38 -9.19
N TYR A 160 24.15 -1.95 -8.17
CA TYR A 160 23.52 -2.16 -6.88
C TYR A 160 23.12 -0.80 -6.24
N PRO A 161 21.83 -0.46 -6.15
CA PRO A 161 21.40 0.90 -5.81
C PRO A 161 21.45 1.16 -4.30
N PHE A 162 21.52 0.12 -3.48
CA PHE A 162 21.37 0.20 -2.03
C PHE A 162 22.71 0.37 -1.30
N GLY A 163 23.84 0.38 -1.99
CA GLY A 163 25.17 0.36 -1.38
C GLY A 163 25.49 1.55 -0.45
N LEU A 164 24.74 2.65 -0.54
CA LEU A 164 24.86 3.81 0.34
C LEU A 164 23.94 3.77 1.57
N LEU A 165 23.01 2.80 1.63
CA LEU A 165 22.15 2.62 2.79
C LEU A 165 22.92 1.95 3.94
N ARG A 166 22.40 2.07 5.17
CA ARG A 166 22.93 1.29 6.31
C ARG A 166 22.93 -0.20 5.99
N LEU A 167 23.96 -0.94 6.43
CA LEU A 167 24.11 -2.38 6.14
C LEU A 167 22.87 -3.18 6.55
N ASP A 168 22.32 -2.94 7.73
CA ASP A 168 21.11 -3.63 8.19
C ASP A 168 19.89 -3.34 7.30
N MET A 169 19.77 -2.13 6.76
CA MET A 169 18.71 -1.76 5.81
C MET A 169 18.91 -2.45 4.45
N GLN A 170 20.16 -2.58 3.98
CA GLN A 170 20.48 -3.36 2.78
C GLN A 170 20.05 -4.82 2.95
N GLU A 171 20.40 -5.45 4.07
CA GLU A 171 19.99 -6.82 4.38
C GLU A 171 18.46 -6.93 4.52
N HIS A 172 17.82 -5.97 5.18
CA HIS A 172 16.38 -5.95 5.31
C HIS A 172 15.67 -5.88 3.94
N ILE A 173 16.16 -5.03 3.03
CA ILE A 173 15.66 -4.94 1.65
C ILE A 173 15.80 -6.28 0.92
N LEU A 174 16.95 -6.95 1.05
CA LEU A 174 17.17 -8.26 0.42
C LEU A 174 16.29 -9.34 1.06
N ASN A 175 16.09 -9.32 2.38
CA ASN A 175 15.14 -10.20 3.08
C ASN A 175 13.71 -10.01 2.54
N LYS A 176 13.27 -8.77 2.30
CA LYS A 176 11.92 -8.50 1.76
C LYS A 176 11.80 -8.82 0.28
N MET A 177 12.88 -8.69 -0.48
CA MET A 177 12.92 -9.15 -1.87
C MET A 177 12.74 -10.67 -1.92
N GLU A 178 13.45 -11.42 -1.09
CA GLU A 178 13.32 -12.87 -0.99
C GLU A 178 11.92 -13.29 -0.53
N ALA A 179 11.37 -12.64 0.51
CA ALA A 179 10.01 -12.90 0.99
C ALA A 179 8.94 -12.66 -0.09
N LEU A 180 9.14 -11.66 -0.96
CA LEU A 180 8.25 -11.40 -2.09
C LEU A 180 8.28 -12.53 -3.12
N LEU A 181 9.48 -13.07 -3.40
CA LEU A 181 9.69 -14.17 -4.34
C LEU A 181 9.12 -15.48 -3.78
N GLU A 182 9.51 -15.87 -2.57
CA GLU A 182 9.09 -17.12 -1.92
C GLU A 182 7.59 -17.16 -1.66
N GLY A 183 7.01 -16.02 -1.25
CA GLY A 183 5.59 -15.90 -0.96
C GLY A 183 4.70 -15.92 -2.22
N ASN A 184 5.28 -15.84 -3.43
CA ASN A 184 4.53 -15.70 -4.68
C ASN A 184 3.44 -14.63 -4.60
N LEU A 185 3.71 -13.50 -3.93
CA LEU A 185 2.69 -12.48 -3.64
C LEU A 185 2.27 -11.70 -4.89
N ILE A 186 3.08 -11.77 -5.95
CA ILE A 186 2.82 -11.17 -7.25
C ILE A 186 2.83 -12.27 -8.32
N ILE A 187 1.69 -12.46 -8.99
CA ILE A 187 1.58 -13.40 -10.11
C ILE A 187 0.99 -12.66 -11.31
N PRO A 188 1.71 -12.56 -12.44
CA PRO A 188 1.15 -12.03 -13.67
C PRO A 188 0.07 -12.97 -14.19
N LYS A 189 -1.14 -12.46 -14.31
CA LYS A 189 -2.22 -13.14 -15.03
C LYS A 189 -2.09 -12.78 -16.51
N PHE A 190 -2.00 -13.79 -17.36
CA PHE A 190 -1.95 -13.62 -18.81
C PHE A 190 -3.18 -14.27 -19.42
N ASP A 191 -3.93 -13.50 -20.21
CA ASP A 191 -5.12 -14.00 -20.90
C ASP A 191 -4.74 -14.94 -22.05
N ASP A 192 -3.55 -14.74 -22.65
CA ASP A 192 -3.01 -15.60 -23.70
C ASP A 192 -1.47 -15.67 -23.69
N LEU A 193 -0.93 -16.61 -24.49
CA LEU A 193 0.51 -16.81 -24.66
C LEU A 193 1.20 -15.61 -25.32
N THR A 194 0.51 -14.87 -26.18
CA THR A 194 1.05 -13.71 -26.91
C THR A 194 1.37 -12.57 -25.94
N THR A 195 0.48 -12.31 -24.98
CA THR A 195 0.61 -11.29 -23.94
C THR A 195 1.76 -11.63 -23.00
N LYS A 196 1.91 -12.91 -22.65
CA LYS A 196 3.06 -13.42 -21.90
C LYS A 196 4.37 -13.20 -22.65
N GLN A 197 4.41 -13.56 -23.93
CA GLN A 197 5.60 -13.38 -24.78
C GLN A 197 5.95 -11.91 -24.97
N ASN A 198 4.96 -11.04 -25.19
CA ASN A 198 5.14 -9.60 -25.33
C ASN A 198 5.72 -8.98 -24.07
N LEU A 199 5.19 -9.36 -22.88
CA LEU A 199 5.72 -8.89 -21.61
C LEU A 199 7.19 -9.32 -21.45
N TYR A 200 7.49 -10.59 -21.64
CA TYR A 200 8.87 -11.09 -21.50
C TYR A 200 9.83 -10.53 -22.55
N SER A 201 9.36 -10.29 -23.78
CA SER A 201 10.13 -9.61 -24.82
C SER A 201 10.44 -8.17 -24.42
N LEU A 202 9.45 -7.43 -23.90
CA LEU A 202 9.67 -6.08 -23.38
C LEU A 202 10.74 -6.08 -22.28
N PHE A 203 10.64 -7.01 -21.32
CA PHE A 203 11.59 -7.08 -20.22
C PHE A 203 12.99 -7.56 -20.62
N SER A 204 13.10 -8.39 -21.66
CA SER A 204 14.40 -8.89 -22.15
C SER A 204 15.36 -7.75 -22.54
N GLN A 205 14.81 -6.59 -22.95
CA GLN A 205 15.58 -5.40 -23.32
C GLN A 205 16.35 -4.79 -22.13
N PHE A 206 15.92 -5.08 -20.90
CA PHE A 206 16.55 -4.61 -19.65
C PHE A 206 17.55 -5.60 -19.08
N PHE A 207 17.81 -6.73 -19.75
CA PHE A 207 18.74 -7.73 -19.26
C PHE A 207 20.02 -7.76 -20.09
N SER A 208 21.15 -7.81 -19.38
CA SER A 208 22.46 -7.91 -19.99
C SER A 208 22.68 -9.34 -20.50
N LYS A 209 22.61 -9.56 -21.82
CA LYS A 209 22.89 -10.85 -22.50
C LYS A 209 22.04 -12.02 -21.95
N PRO A 210 20.69 -11.99 -22.10
CA PRO A 210 19.84 -13.07 -21.62
C PRO A 210 20.18 -14.39 -22.33
N LYS A 211 20.40 -15.47 -21.57
CA LYS A 211 20.59 -16.83 -22.09
C LYS A 211 19.27 -17.61 -22.16
N SER A 212 18.24 -17.09 -21.49
CA SER A 212 16.90 -17.65 -21.39
C SER A 212 15.84 -16.54 -21.35
N PRO A 213 14.58 -16.82 -21.73
CA PRO A 213 13.48 -15.89 -21.51
C PRO A 213 13.36 -15.55 -20.02
N PRO A 214 13.15 -14.28 -19.65
CA PRO A 214 13.02 -13.91 -18.25
C PRO A 214 11.76 -14.50 -17.65
N VAL A 215 11.87 -14.88 -16.38
CA VAL A 215 10.74 -15.31 -15.55
C VAL A 215 10.28 -14.17 -14.64
N ILE A 216 9.16 -14.36 -13.94
CA ILE A 216 8.58 -13.32 -13.08
C ILE A 216 9.54 -12.86 -11.99
N GLU A 217 10.35 -13.77 -11.45
CA GLU A 217 11.32 -13.49 -10.40
C GLU A 217 12.41 -12.51 -10.88
N HIS A 218 12.86 -12.65 -12.13
CA HIS A 218 13.80 -11.73 -12.75
C HIS A 218 13.19 -10.33 -12.94
N ILE A 219 11.90 -10.27 -13.28
CA ILE A 219 11.15 -9.00 -13.36
C ILE A 219 11.01 -8.35 -11.98
N ILE A 220 10.70 -9.14 -10.93
CA ILE A 220 10.60 -8.65 -9.55
C ILE A 220 11.93 -8.05 -9.09
N ILE A 221 13.01 -8.82 -9.23
CA ILE A 221 14.36 -8.40 -8.82
C ILE A 221 14.78 -7.14 -9.57
N SER A 222 14.62 -7.11 -10.89
CA SER A 222 14.97 -5.93 -11.68
C SER A 222 14.12 -4.71 -11.36
N THR A 223 12.84 -4.88 -11.06
CA THR A 223 11.96 -3.77 -10.67
C THR A 223 12.41 -3.17 -9.34
N ILE A 224 12.75 -4.01 -8.35
CA ILE A 224 13.23 -3.55 -7.04
C ILE A 224 14.61 -2.89 -7.15
N LEU A 225 15.52 -3.44 -7.95
CA LEU A 225 16.86 -2.85 -8.17
C LEU A 225 16.82 -1.55 -8.99
N ASN A 226 15.68 -1.20 -9.59
CA ASN A 226 15.45 0.07 -10.28
C ASN A 226 14.53 1.02 -9.51
N LEU A 227 14.35 0.82 -8.19
CA LEU A 227 13.61 1.76 -7.35
C LEU A 227 14.19 3.17 -7.43
N ASP A 228 13.30 4.17 -7.42
CA ASP A 228 13.69 5.57 -7.51
C ASP A 228 14.50 6.01 -6.29
N LYS A 229 15.48 6.90 -6.49
CA LYS A 229 16.35 7.43 -5.43
C LYS A 229 15.58 8.08 -4.28
N GLU A 230 14.40 8.65 -4.54
CA GLU A 230 13.56 9.22 -3.49
C GLU A 230 13.04 8.14 -2.54
N VAL A 231 12.65 6.96 -3.05
CA VAL A 231 12.28 5.82 -2.21
C VAL A 231 13.44 5.42 -1.30
N LEU A 232 14.67 5.43 -1.83
CA LEU A 232 15.87 5.10 -1.03
C LEU A 232 16.08 6.07 0.14
N LYS A 233 15.70 7.35 0.00
CA LYS A 233 15.77 8.31 1.12
C LYS A 233 14.79 7.96 2.22
N TYR A 234 13.55 7.59 1.86
CA TYR A 234 12.59 7.08 2.84
C TYR A 234 13.13 5.85 3.56
N LEU A 235 13.74 4.91 2.84
CA LEU A 235 14.35 3.71 3.46
C LEU A 235 15.53 4.05 4.37
N GLN A 236 16.34 5.05 4.02
CA GLN A 236 17.43 5.51 4.87
C GLN A 236 16.94 6.13 6.18
N GLU A 237 15.85 6.90 6.13
CA GLU A 237 15.24 7.58 7.29
C GLU A 237 14.30 6.68 8.09
N PHE A 238 13.92 5.52 7.55
CA PHE A 238 12.92 4.67 8.17
C PHE A 238 13.42 4.10 9.51
N ASP A 239 12.68 4.46 10.56
CA ASP A 239 12.81 3.96 11.91
C ASP A 239 11.57 3.12 12.25
N PHE A 240 11.73 1.79 12.19
CA PHE A 240 10.64 0.81 12.25
C PHE A 240 9.75 0.91 13.51
N GLY A 241 10.26 1.48 14.61
CA GLY A 241 9.50 1.64 15.87
C GLY A 241 8.72 2.95 15.99
N LYS A 242 8.75 3.83 14.97
CA LYS A 242 8.17 5.18 15.05
C LYS A 242 7.09 5.44 14.02
N PHE A 243 7.47 5.89 12.82
CA PHE A 243 6.52 6.32 11.80
C PHE A 243 6.70 5.49 10.53
N ASN A 244 5.63 4.83 10.11
CA ASN A 244 5.58 4.18 8.81
C ASN A 244 5.53 5.23 7.70
N PRO A 245 6.43 5.16 6.71
CA PRO A 245 6.29 5.88 5.46
C PRO A 245 4.94 5.55 4.81
N LYS A 246 4.40 6.50 4.05
CA LYS A 246 3.00 6.43 3.59
C LYS A 246 2.87 6.62 2.10
N VAL A 247 2.02 5.83 1.47
CA VAL A 247 1.70 5.92 0.04
C VAL A 247 0.21 6.06 -0.16
N ILE A 248 -0.18 7.06 -0.93
CA ILE A 248 -1.54 7.24 -1.41
C ILE A 248 -1.52 7.05 -2.92
N TYR A 249 -2.19 6.00 -3.41
CA TYR A 249 -2.34 5.70 -4.83
C TYR A 249 -3.74 6.09 -5.29
N ILE A 250 -3.85 7.04 -6.22
CA ILE A 250 -5.13 7.57 -6.71
C ILE A 250 -5.34 7.10 -8.14
N ASN A 251 -6.39 6.29 -8.37
CA ASN A 251 -6.80 5.88 -9.70
C ASN A 251 -8.24 6.31 -9.96
N THR A 252 -8.41 7.40 -10.70
CA THR A 252 -9.73 7.92 -11.08
C THR A 252 -10.23 7.42 -12.44
N SER A 253 -9.51 6.48 -13.05
CA SER A 253 -9.75 6.02 -14.42
C SER A 253 -10.06 4.52 -14.48
N GLN A 254 -10.31 4.00 -15.68
CA GLN A 254 -10.42 2.56 -15.96
C GLN A 254 -9.06 1.87 -16.10
N ARG A 255 -7.95 2.62 -15.96
CA ARG A 255 -6.61 2.08 -16.16
C ARG A 255 -6.32 1.00 -15.13
N GLN A 256 -5.90 -0.16 -15.61
CA GLN A 256 -5.40 -1.23 -14.77
C GLN A 256 -4.02 -0.87 -14.21
N ILE A 257 -3.77 -1.22 -12.95
CA ILE A 257 -2.43 -1.17 -12.35
C ILE A 257 -1.47 -2.00 -13.21
N THR A 258 -0.21 -1.57 -13.33
CA THR A 258 0.80 -2.33 -14.05
C THR A 258 1.49 -3.32 -13.13
N LEU A 259 2.11 -4.35 -13.71
CA LEU A 259 2.87 -5.34 -12.95
C LEU A 259 3.96 -4.69 -12.08
N GLN A 260 4.69 -3.71 -12.64
CA GLN A 260 5.77 -3.01 -11.93
C GLN A 260 5.24 -2.16 -10.78
N ASP A 261 4.14 -1.44 -10.99
CA ASP A 261 3.49 -0.66 -9.92
C ASP A 261 3.06 -1.61 -8.78
N SER A 262 2.49 -2.78 -9.12
CA SER A 262 2.12 -3.79 -8.13
C SER A 262 3.32 -4.38 -7.38
N ILE A 263 4.42 -4.69 -8.08
CA ILE A 263 5.67 -5.18 -7.46
C ILE A 263 6.19 -4.15 -6.45
N VAL A 264 6.30 -2.89 -6.84
CA VAL A 264 6.81 -1.83 -5.96
C VAL A 264 5.90 -1.63 -4.76
N LEU A 265 4.58 -1.54 -4.95
CA LEU A 265 3.66 -1.31 -3.84
C LEU A 265 3.60 -2.49 -2.87
N MET A 266 3.62 -3.74 -3.34
CA MET A 266 3.72 -4.90 -2.45
C MET A 266 5.06 -4.90 -1.70
N PHE A 267 6.16 -4.63 -2.39
CA PHE A 267 7.48 -4.58 -1.79
C PHE A 267 7.58 -3.49 -0.70
N LEU A 268 7.02 -2.30 -0.94
CA LEU A 268 6.95 -1.22 0.07
C LEU A 268 6.09 -1.62 1.28
N SER A 269 4.96 -2.29 1.06
CA SER A 269 4.14 -2.83 2.15
C SER A 269 4.94 -3.81 3.02
N LEU A 270 5.67 -4.75 2.39
CA LEU A 270 6.56 -5.70 3.08
C LEU A 270 7.70 -5.05 3.88
N LEU A 271 8.13 -3.85 3.46
CA LEU A 271 9.13 -3.06 4.19
C LEU A 271 8.53 -2.32 5.39
N GLY A 272 7.22 -2.05 5.39
CA GLY A 272 6.53 -1.38 6.51
C GLY A 272 5.71 -0.16 6.11
N PHE A 273 5.49 0.10 4.82
CA PHE A 273 4.75 1.28 4.37
C PHE A 273 3.25 1.08 4.56
N ASP A 274 2.57 2.13 5.02
CA ASP A 274 1.11 2.20 4.91
C ASP A 274 0.74 2.63 3.48
N ILE A 275 -0.15 1.89 2.83
CA ILE A 275 -0.56 2.11 1.45
C ILE A 275 -2.09 2.10 1.34
N LEU A 276 -2.64 3.20 0.85
CA LEU A 276 -4.07 3.32 0.54
C LEU A 276 -4.29 3.56 -0.95
N PHE A 277 -5.19 2.77 -1.54
CA PHE A 277 -5.63 2.95 -2.92
C PHE A 277 -6.99 3.64 -2.94
N PHE A 278 -7.08 4.83 -3.55
CA PHE A 278 -8.33 5.56 -3.74
C PHE A 278 -8.82 5.36 -5.17
N VAL A 279 -9.93 4.61 -5.30
CA VAL A 279 -10.54 4.25 -6.58
C VAL A 279 -12.00 4.71 -6.57
N PRO A 280 -12.27 6.01 -6.83
CA PRO A 280 -13.63 6.56 -6.75
C PRO A 280 -14.61 5.89 -7.72
N THR A 281 -14.12 5.29 -8.80
CA THR A 281 -14.91 4.55 -9.79
C THR A 281 -15.40 3.19 -9.29
N GLY A 282 -14.78 2.65 -8.23
CA GLY A 282 -15.01 1.29 -7.74
C GLY A 282 -14.51 0.18 -8.67
N TYR A 283 -13.78 0.51 -9.75
CA TYR A 283 -13.33 -0.52 -10.69
C TYR A 283 -12.34 -1.49 -10.04
N ALA A 284 -12.42 -2.76 -10.45
CA ALA A 284 -11.40 -3.78 -10.20
C ALA A 284 -10.17 -3.46 -11.06
N SER A 285 -9.37 -2.51 -10.59
CA SER A 285 -8.24 -1.91 -11.30
C SER A 285 -6.91 -2.13 -10.60
N ILE A 286 -6.91 -2.71 -9.40
CA ILE A 286 -5.73 -2.80 -8.53
C ILE A 286 -5.38 -4.27 -8.25
N GLU A 287 -6.35 -5.18 -8.28
CA GLU A 287 -6.28 -6.53 -7.72
C GLU A 287 -5.48 -7.51 -8.60
N ASN A 288 -5.32 -7.21 -9.89
CA ASN A 288 -4.96 -8.20 -10.92
C ASN A 288 -3.74 -9.06 -10.61
N TYR A 289 -2.73 -8.49 -9.96
CA TYR A 289 -1.44 -9.14 -9.74
C TYR A 289 -1.24 -9.63 -8.30
N PHE A 290 -2.07 -9.23 -7.34
CA PHE A 290 -1.86 -9.56 -5.93
C PHE A 290 -2.48 -10.91 -5.60
N THR A 291 -1.64 -11.89 -5.25
CA THR A 291 -2.09 -13.27 -5.01
C THR A 291 -3.00 -13.40 -3.79
N GLN A 292 -2.73 -12.62 -2.74
CA GLN A 292 -3.50 -12.64 -1.50
C GLN A 292 -4.77 -11.77 -1.55
N GLY A 293 -5.05 -11.13 -2.69
CA GLY A 293 -6.08 -10.11 -2.81
C GLY A 293 -5.69 -8.80 -2.12
N ILE A 294 -6.66 -7.89 -2.03
CA ILE A 294 -6.54 -6.61 -1.32
C ILE A 294 -7.75 -6.46 -0.42
N LEU A 295 -7.55 -5.95 0.80
CA LEU A 295 -8.66 -5.52 1.65
C LEU A 295 -9.38 -4.34 0.99
N GLU A 296 -10.58 -4.57 0.49
CA GLU A 296 -11.39 -3.56 -0.17
C GLU A 296 -12.51 -3.05 0.75
N HIS A 297 -12.61 -1.73 0.86
CA HIS A 297 -13.73 -1.02 1.46
C HIS A 297 -14.56 -0.39 0.35
N GLN A 298 -15.76 -0.92 0.13
CA GLN A 298 -16.73 -0.34 -0.80
C GLN A 298 -17.60 0.66 -0.04
N VAL A 299 -17.55 1.94 -0.45
CA VAL A 299 -18.17 3.04 0.29
C VAL A 299 -18.89 4.03 -0.62
N GLY A 300 -20.03 4.51 -0.13
CA GLY A 300 -20.81 5.56 -0.78
C GLY A 300 -21.15 5.27 -2.24
N LYS A 301 -20.92 6.26 -3.11
CA LYS A 301 -21.29 6.18 -4.54
C LYS A 301 -20.06 6.06 -5.42
N TYR A 302 -20.19 5.33 -6.52
CA TYR A 302 -19.16 5.31 -7.57
C TYR A 302 -19.22 6.57 -8.42
N VAL A 303 -18.06 7.19 -8.63
CA VAL A 303 -17.91 8.43 -9.40
C VAL A 303 -16.95 8.19 -10.55
N TYR A 304 -17.48 8.35 -11.76
CA TYR A 304 -16.75 8.24 -13.00
C TYR A 304 -16.18 9.60 -13.42
N ASP A 305 -15.10 9.59 -14.21
CA ASP A 305 -14.45 10.79 -14.78
C ASP A 305 -13.99 11.83 -13.74
N ALA A 306 -13.75 11.39 -12.50
CA ALA A 306 -13.22 12.24 -11.45
C ALA A 306 -11.83 12.78 -11.84
N LYS A 307 -11.66 14.10 -11.79
CA LYS A 307 -10.34 14.72 -11.96
C LYS A 307 -9.69 14.90 -10.59
N ALA A 308 -8.62 14.15 -10.34
CA ALA A 308 -7.81 14.32 -9.14
C ALA A 308 -7.24 15.75 -9.12
N PRO A 309 -7.52 16.57 -8.09
CA PRO A 309 -6.98 17.91 -7.99
C PRO A 309 -5.46 17.84 -7.83
N ASN A 310 -4.79 18.97 -8.02
CA ASN A 310 -3.39 19.06 -7.65
C ASN A 310 -3.27 19.07 -6.11
N ILE A 311 -3.09 17.89 -5.52
CA ILE A 311 -2.78 17.74 -4.10
C ILE A 311 -1.31 18.11 -3.93
N ARG A 312 -1.07 19.35 -3.47
CA ARG A 312 0.25 19.99 -3.48
C ARG A 312 0.87 19.92 -2.08
N TYR A 313 1.67 18.89 -1.83
CA TYR A 313 2.65 18.83 -0.72
C TYR A 313 3.88 18.10 -1.25
N LYS A 314 5.08 18.59 -0.89
CA LYS A 314 6.42 18.30 -1.50
C LYS A 314 6.30 17.68 -2.91
N LYS A 315 6.45 18.53 -3.95
CA LYS A 315 6.60 18.16 -5.39
C LYS A 315 6.55 16.64 -5.59
N SER A 316 5.49 16.10 -6.22
CA SER A 316 5.43 14.70 -6.69
C SER A 316 6.85 14.20 -6.92
N LEU A 317 7.30 13.29 -6.05
CA LEU A 317 8.72 12.92 -5.95
C LEU A 317 9.25 12.37 -7.29
N PHE A 318 8.32 11.88 -8.12
CA PHE A 318 8.53 11.40 -9.49
C PHE A 318 8.52 12.48 -10.58
N TYR A 319 8.27 13.75 -10.24
CA TYR A 319 8.17 14.86 -11.21
C TYR A 319 9.55 15.43 -11.61
N LYS A 320 10.61 15.19 -10.82
CA LYS A 320 11.85 15.99 -10.90
C LYS A 320 12.89 15.59 -11.95
N PHE A 321 12.53 14.80 -12.98
CA PHE A 321 13.46 14.43 -14.06
C PHE A 321 12.92 14.59 -15.50
N TYR A 322 11.98 15.53 -15.74
CA TYR A 322 11.45 15.79 -17.09
C TYR A 322 11.60 17.24 -17.59
N LYS A 323 12.53 18.01 -17.03
CA LYS A 323 13.03 19.25 -17.66
C LYS A 323 14.55 19.35 -17.56
N THR A 324 15.21 18.67 -18.48
CA THR A 324 16.53 19.02 -19.03
C THR A 324 16.63 18.32 -20.38
N ASN A 325 16.10 18.98 -21.41
CA ASN A 325 16.89 19.61 -22.46
C ASN A 325 16.11 20.83 -22.95
#